data_AF-A0A9D5TDW8-F1
#
_entry.id   AF-A0A9D5TDW8-F1
#
_cell.length_a   1.000
_cell.length_b   1.000
_cell.length_c   1.000
_cell.angle_alpha   90.00
_cell.angle_beta   90.00
_cell.angle_gamma   90.00
#
_symmetry.space_group_name_H-M   'P 1'
#
loop_
_entity.id
_entity.type
_entity.pdbx_description
1 polymer ?
#
loop_
_entity_poly.entity_id
_entity_poly.type
_entity_poly.pdbx_seq_one_letter_code
_entity_poly.pdbx_strand_id
1 'polypeptide(L)'
;MSRKRNNSKGISWIIVAVFAVAVFAAVPFVGDWIADAILPPQQNQPSVQEDTTPPTAQPKNVTVYAPGALKASDFVENIVDASEVTVTFVTEPDWSKEGAQAVTVRLTDAAGNSSLISSTLTFIVDKQAPVISGVRDVEVYVGDTVSYRKGITVTDDMDAAPVLEIDQSTVNLAQPGVYTVTYRATDAAGNVATLTMKLTVKVKPLNFVEPDVIYARVDALLDKFITEDMTDRQKAEAVYVWTRRESHIGPGHFTYSGSTSRHDDYLQAAYEFLENKKGDCFYFYAIQKLMLERLNIPTIDVQKVKNFPEDSNHYWLLVSVDGGKSYYHYDNVWSWELCLVTDRELDALSSTVDSNPFNRDKSLYPATPVQKLPESTLPWDNAAIANAKP
;
A
#
# COMPACT_ATOMS: atom_id res chain seq x y z
N MET A 1 -6.31 -62.17 -4.08
CA MET A 1 -5.25 -63.18 -4.39
C MET A 1 -4.19 -63.14 -3.30
N SER A 2 -3.56 -64.28 -2.96
CA SER A 2 -2.22 -64.49 -2.34
C SER A 2 -1.67 -63.54 -1.23
N ARG A 3 -1.04 -63.96 -0.11
CA ARG A 3 -0.97 -65.20 0.70
C ARG A 3 0.00 -64.93 1.90
N LYS A 4 -0.40 -65.27 3.15
CA LYS A 4 0.42 -65.92 4.24
C LYS A 4 1.75 -65.24 4.73
N ARG A 5 2.24 -65.35 5.98
CA ARG A 5 1.93 -66.17 7.18
C ARG A 5 2.65 -65.59 8.44
N ASN A 6 2.05 -65.76 9.63
CA ASN A 6 2.54 -66.40 10.89
C ASN A 6 4.07 -66.60 11.11
N ASN A 7 4.66 -66.69 12.32
CA ASN A 7 4.25 -67.10 13.70
C ASN A 7 5.38 -66.68 14.70
N SER A 8 5.42 -67.02 16.00
CA SER A 8 4.54 -66.75 17.16
C SER A 8 5.18 -67.33 18.47
N LYS A 9 4.61 -67.02 19.67
CA LYS A 9 4.96 -67.51 21.04
C LYS A 9 6.09 -66.76 21.80
N GLY A 10 6.03 -66.59 23.13
CA GLY A 10 4.91 -66.77 24.06
C GLY A 10 5.27 -66.99 25.54
N ILE A 11 4.25 -66.87 26.41
CA ILE A 11 4.10 -67.43 27.78
C ILE A 11 4.79 -66.66 28.94
N SER A 12 4.05 -66.56 30.05
CA SER A 12 4.36 -65.89 31.32
C SER A 12 4.38 -66.92 32.47
N TRP A 13 4.65 -66.46 33.72
CA TRP A 13 4.22 -66.99 35.04
C TRP A 13 5.33 -67.26 36.11
N ILE A 14 5.30 -66.43 37.17
CA ILE A 14 5.14 -66.81 38.60
C ILE A 14 6.33 -67.34 39.49
N ILE A 15 6.72 -66.49 40.47
CA ILE A 15 6.70 -66.70 41.95
C ILE A 15 7.85 -67.43 42.75
N VAL A 16 8.38 -66.66 43.74
CA VAL A 16 8.82 -66.99 45.13
C VAL A 16 10.21 -67.57 45.49
N ALA A 17 10.95 -66.74 46.24
CA ALA A 17 11.84 -66.89 47.43
C ALA A 17 12.58 -68.19 47.83
N VAL A 18 13.70 -68.02 48.56
CA VAL A 18 13.95 -68.59 49.92
C VAL A 18 15.21 -67.99 50.58
N PHE A 19 15.27 -67.99 51.93
CA PHE A 19 16.36 -67.51 52.83
C PHE A 19 17.46 -68.55 53.12
N ALA A 20 18.70 -68.09 53.43
CA ALA A 20 19.65 -68.61 54.45
C ALA A 20 20.90 -67.68 54.45
N VAL A 21 21.36 -67.00 55.51
CA VAL A 21 21.80 -67.37 56.89
C VAL A 21 23.21 -68.01 56.97
N ALA A 22 24.18 -67.14 57.30
CA ALA A 22 25.40 -67.26 58.13
C ALA A 22 26.24 -68.57 58.22
N VAL A 23 27.56 -68.41 58.39
CA VAL A 23 28.32 -68.82 59.62
C VAL A 23 29.77 -68.27 59.59
N PHE A 24 30.34 -68.03 60.79
CA PHE A 24 31.70 -67.55 61.06
C PHE A 24 32.80 -68.60 60.85
N ALA A 25 34.03 -68.13 60.58
CA ALA A 25 35.26 -68.71 61.16
C ALA A 25 36.37 -67.64 61.22
N ALA A 26 37.18 -67.65 62.28
CA ALA A 26 38.30 -66.73 62.49
C ALA A 26 39.53 -67.48 63.02
N VAL A 27 40.73 -67.10 62.57
CA VAL A 27 41.99 -67.25 63.32
C VAL A 27 43.04 -66.22 62.83
N PRO A 28 43.97 -65.75 63.70
CA PRO A 28 44.86 -64.61 63.41
C PRO A 28 46.32 -65.02 63.19
N PHE A 29 47.16 -64.12 62.65
CA PHE A 29 48.52 -63.89 63.21
C PHE A 29 49.14 -62.55 62.80
N VAL A 30 50.21 -62.18 63.51
CA VAL A 30 50.96 -60.90 63.46
C VAL A 30 52.13 -60.97 62.47
N GLY A 31 52.52 -59.84 61.88
CA GLY A 31 53.80 -59.69 61.19
C GLY A 31 53.99 -58.34 60.51
N ASP A 32 54.64 -57.38 61.20
CA ASP A 32 55.08 -56.12 60.58
C ASP A 32 56.17 -56.37 59.53
N TRP A 33 55.97 -55.83 58.33
CA TRP A 33 57.05 -55.52 57.39
C TRP A 33 56.79 -54.16 56.74
N ILE A 34 57.74 -53.25 56.87
CA ILE A 34 57.69 -51.91 56.27
C ILE A 34 57.93 -52.06 54.77
N ALA A 35 56.97 -51.56 53.97
CA ALA A 35 57.16 -51.33 52.56
C ALA A 35 56.79 -49.86 52.27
N ASP A 36 57.72 -49.10 51.70
CA ASP A 36 57.50 -47.71 51.32
C ASP A 36 56.43 -47.62 50.23
N ALA A 37 55.19 -47.33 50.65
CA ALA A 37 54.09 -47.07 49.75
C ALA A 37 54.28 -45.70 49.10
N ILE A 38 54.85 -45.69 47.89
CA ILE A 38 54.82 -44.53 47.00
C ILE A 38 53.33 -44.23 46.71
N LEU A 39 52.77 -43.25 47.40
CA LEU A 39 51.45 -42.72 47.07
C LEU A 39 51.49 -42.18 45.63
N PRO A 40 50.53 -42.55 44.76
CA PRO A 40 50.43 -41.91 43.45
C PRO A 40 50.22 -40.40 43.65
N PRO A 41 50.75 -39.55 42.76
CA PRO A 41 50.57 -38.12 42.88
C PRO A 41 49.08 -37.81 42.93
N GLN A 42 48.66 -37.07 43.97
CA GLN A 42 47.31 -36.52 44.05
C GLN A 42 47.05 -35.77 42.75
N GLN A 43 46.12 -36.26 41.94
CA GLN A 43 45.62 -35.45 40.83
C GLN A 43 44.99 -34.22 41.46
N ASN A 44 45.54 -33.04 41.15
CA ASN A 44 44.82 -31.79 41.38
C ASN A 44 43.52 -31.87 40.61
N GLN A 45 42.43 -32.27 41.28
CA GLN A 45 41.11 -31.87 40.81
C GLN A 45 41.15 -30.34 40.76
N PRO A 46 40.81 -29.70 39.63
CA PRO A 46 40.65 -28.27 39.62
C PRO A 46 39.56 -27.96 40.64
N SER A 47 39.89 -27.15 41.64
CA SER A 47 38.90 -26.60 42.57
C SER A 47 37.87 -25.88 41.72
N VAL A 48 36.64 -26.41 41.67
CA VAL A 48 35.52 -25.70 41.08
C VAL A 48 35.38 -24.42 41.89
N GLN A 49 35.76 -23.30 41.28
CA GLN A 49 35.61 -22.00 41.91
C GLN A 49 34.13 -21.67 41.84
N GLU A 50 33.41 -22.02 42.92
CA GLU A 50 31.99 -21.68 43.05
C GLU A 50 31.84 -20.16 42.91
N ASP A 51 30.93 -19.75 42.03
CA ASP A 51 30.55 -18.35 41.94
C ASP A 51 29.77 -17.98 43.19
N THR A 52 30.23 -16.94 43.89
CA THR A 52 29.57 -16.40 45.09
C THR A 52 29.20 -14.93 44.90
N THR A 53 29.26 -14.42 43.67
CA THR A 53 29.02 -13.01 43.34
C THR A 53 27.66 -12.85 42.66
N PRO A 54 26.70 -12.12 43.25
CA PRO A 54 25.42 -11.87 42.60
C PRO A 54 25.55 -11.02 41.32
N PRO A 55 24.67 -11.24 40.33
CA PRO A 55 24.60 -10.41 39.13
C PRO A 55 24.40 -8.93 39.44
N THR A 56 24.99 -8.08 38.60
CA THR A 56 24.76 -6.63 38.65
C THR A 56 24.12 -6.16 37.36
N ALA A 57 23.30 -5.10 37.43
CA ALA A 57 22.70 -4.47 36.26
C ALA A 57 22.32 -3.01 36.58
N GLN A 58 22.06 -2.23 35.54
CA GLN A 58 21.55 -0.87 35.66
C GLN A 58 20.02 -0.86 35.50
N PRO A 59 19.29 -0.04 36.31
CA PRO A 59 17.84 0.07 36.20
C PRO A 59 17.46 0.84 34.93
N LYS A 60 16.57 0.27 34.13
CA LYS A 60 16.01 0.89 32.93
C LYS A 60 14.54 1.17 33.14
N ASN A 61 14.16 2.45 33.07
CA ASN A 61 12.77 2.87 33.16
C ASN A 61 12.07 2.65 31.81
N VAL A 62 10.79 2.29 31.86
CA VAL A 62 10.01 1.94 30.66
C VAL A 62 8.66 2.66 30.68
N THR A 63 8.23 3.18 29.53
CA THR A 63 6.88 3.73 29.31
C THR A 63 6.16 2.88 28.28
N VAL A 64 4.90 2.52 28.53
CA VAL A 64 4.06 1.73 27.61
C VAL A 64 2.61 2.18 27.62
N TYR A 65 1.93 1.90 26.52
CA TYR A 65 0.57 2.34 26.21
C TYR A 65 -0.47 1.20 26.23
N ALA A 66 0.02 -0.04 26.16
CA ALA A 66 -0.79 -1.26 26.17
C ALA A 66 -0.38 -2.19 27.34
N PRO A 67 -1.33 -2.91 27.96
CA PRO A 67 -1.05 -3.79 29.09
C PRO A 67 -0.33 -5.07 28.68
N GLY A 68 0.58 -5.58 29.53
CA GLY A 68 1.15 -6.92 29.40
C GLY A 68 2.21 -7.11 28.29
N ALA A 69 2.69 -6.02 27.66
CA ALA A 69 3.64 -6.09 26.55
C ALA A 69 5.11 -6.34 26.94
N LEU A 70 5.45 -6.30 28.24
CA LEU A 70 6.84 -6.26 28.73
C LEU A 70 7.27 -7.55 29.45
N LYS A 71 8.56 -7.87 29.34
CA LYS A 71 9.26 -8.91 30.10
C LYS A 71 10.11 -8.27 31.20
N ALA A 72 10.47 -9.06 32.22
CA ALA A 72 11.33 -8.58 33.31
C ALA A 72 12.70 -8.07 32.83
N SER A 73 13.23 -8.63 31.74
CA SER A 73 14.46 -8.16 31.08
C SER A 73 14.39 -6.73 30.56
N ASP A 74 13.20 -6.20 30.26
CA ASP A 74 13.06 -4.87 29.63
C ASP A 74 13.31 -3.72 30.61
N PHE A 75 13.28 -4.02 31.92
CA PHE A 75 13.49 -3.10 33.04
C PHE A 75 14.94 -3.01 33.52
N VAL A 76 15.87 -3.70 32.86
CA VAL A 76 17.30 -3.68 33.17
C VAL A 76 18.15 -3.59 31.91
N GLU A 77 19.34 -3.03 32.05
CA GLU A 77 20.38 -3.03 31.01
C GLU A 77 21.76 -3.24 31.64
N ASN A 78 22.77 -3.49 30.80
CA ASN A 78 24.15 -3.68 31.24
C ASN A 78 24.29 -4.74 32.34
N ILE A 79 23.66 -5.91 32.14
CA ILE A 79 23.79 -7.07 33.04
C ILE A 79 25.24 -7.58 32.98
N VAL A 80 25.88 -7.69 34.13
CA VAL A 80 27.25 -8.19 34.29
C VAL A 80 27.27 -9.23 35.41
N ASP A 81 27.73 -10.42 35.06
CA ASP A 81 27.93 -11.59 35.92
C ASP A 81 29.02 -12.50 35.31
N ALA A 82 29.52 -13.50 36.05
CA ALA A 82 30.45 -14.49 35.52
C ALA A 82 29.75 -15.74 34.94
N SER A 83 28.46 -15.92 35.19
CA SER A 83 27.63 -17.03 34.70
C SER A 83 26.35 -16.54 33.98
N GLU A 84 25.51 -17.46 33.49
CA GLU A 84 24.26 -17.09 32.82
C GLU A 84 23.22 -16.55 33.81
N VAL A 85 22.61 -15.41 33.47
CA VAL A 85 21.66 -14.70 34.32
C VAL A 85 20.23 -14.82 33.81
N THR A 86 19.34 -15.28 34.68
CA THR A 86 17.88 -15.22 34.48
C THR A 86 17.30 -13.96 35.11
N VAL A 87 16.30 -13.35 34.47
CA VAL A 87 15.63 -12.13 34.96
C VAL A 87 14.12 -12.42 35.11
N THR A 88 13.60 -12.21 36.32
CA THR A 88 12.19 -12.49 36.66
C THR A 88 11.58 -11.33 37.46
N PHE A 89 10.28 -11.08 37.32
CA PHE A 89 9.57 -10.14 38.21
C PHE A 89 9.53 -10.69 39.65
N VAL A 90 9.70 -9.82 40.65
CA VAL A 90 9.41 -10.18 42.05
C VAL A 90 7.90 -10.16 42.31
N THR A 91 7.24 -9.17 41.73
CA THR A 91 5.79 -9.01 41.65
C THR A 91 5.47 -8.55 40.24
N GLU A 92 4.48 -9.14 39.58
CA GLU A 92 4.01 -8.68 38.27
C GLU A 92 3.52 -7.22 38.34
N PRO A 93 3.76 -6.39 37.29
CA PRO A 93 3.25 -5.03 37.24
C PRO A 93 1.72 -4.96 37.31
N ASP A 94 1.20 -3.92 37.96
CA ASP A 94 -0.24 -3.70 38.06
C ASP A 94 -0.75 -2.89 36.85
N TRP A 95 -1.18 -3.62 35.83
CA TRP A 95 -1.75 -3.08 34.60
C TRP A 95 -3.12 -2.41 34.76
N SER A 96 -3.70 -2.40 35.98
CA SER A 96 -4.92 -1.62 36.27
C SER A 96 -4.62 -0.19 36.77
N LYS A 97 -3.36 0.12 37.07
CA LYS A 97 -2.93 1.44 37.58
C LYS A 97 -2.20 2.25 36.52
N GLU A 98 -2.90 3.26 36.00
CA GLU A 98 -2.31 4.33 35.17
C GLU A 98 -1.32 5.18 36.01
N GLY A 99 -0.22 5.62 35.39
CA GLY A 99 0.85 6.40 36.00
C GLY A 99 2.14 5.63 36.27
N ALA A 100 3.02 6.24 37.06
CA ALA A 100 4.32 5.67 37.43
C ALA A 100 4.20 4.68 38.60
N GLN A 101 4.74 3.47 38.44
CA GLN A 101 4.83 2.44 39.45
C GLN A 101 6.25 1.84 39.51
N ALA A 102 6.68 1.42 40.71
CA ALA A 102 7.97 0.76 40.89
C ALA A 102 7.86 -0.73 40.52
N VAL A 103 8.73 -1.18 39.62
CA VAL A 103 8.87 -2.59 39.23
C VAL A 103 10.19 -3.10 39.76
N THR A 104 10.15 -4.18 40.53
CA THR A 104 11.36 -4.85 41.04
C THR A 104 11.56 -6.16 40.30
N VAL A 105 12.73 -6.31 39.68
CA VAL A 105 13.16 -7.55 39.03
C VAL A 105 14.26 -8.21 39.84
N ARG A 106 14.25 -9.54 39.87
CA ARG A 106 15.30 -10.37 40.41
C ARG A 106 16.16 -10.87 39.27
N LEU A 107 17.46 -10.69 39.41
CA LEU A 107 18.47 -11.37 38.62
C LEU A 107 18.93 -12.59 39.42
N THR A 108 19.04 -13.75 38.79
CA THR A 108 19.56 -14.98 39.42
C THR A 108 20.51 -15.67 38.46
N ASP A 109 21.72 -15.91 38.92
CA ASP A 109 22.80 -16.53 38.15
C ASP A 109 22.67 -18.07 38.10
N ALA A 110 23.63 -18.75 37.46
CA ALA A 110 23.62 -20.21 37.37
C ALA A 110 24.05 -20.93 38.67
N ALA A 111 24.69 -20.21 39.62
CA ALA A 111 25.11 -20.73 40.92
C ALA A 111 24.06 -20.54 42.04
N GLY A 112 23.02 -19.74 41.78
CA GLY A 112 21.95 -19.37 42.71
C GLY A 112 22.14 -18.04 43.43
N ASN A 113 23.19 -17.26 43.12
CA ASN A 113 23.34 -15.91 43.66
C ASN A 113 22.30 -14.98 43.00
N SER A 114 21.78 -14.01 43.75
CA SER A 114 20.73 -13.13 43.26
C SER A 114 20.80 -11.70 43.77
N SER A 115 20.34 -10.77 42.93
CA SER A 115 20.22 -9.35 43.24
C SER A 115 18.83 -8.83 42.85
N LEU A 116 18.44 -7.69 43.43
CA LEU A 116 17.18 -7.02 43.15
C LEU A 116 17.46 -5.64 42.56
N ILE A 117 16.89 -5.35 41.39
CA ILE A 117 16.96 -4.05 40.74
C ILE A 117 15.55 -3.46 40.67
N SER A 118 15.42 -2.18 41.01
CA SER A 118 14.16 -1.44 40.99
C SER A 118 14.19 -0.36 39.92
N SER A 119 13.18 -0.39 39.04
CA SER A 119 12.99 0.53 37.92
C SER A 119 11.58 1.12 37.96
N THR A 120 11.32 2.17 37.19
CA THR A 120 9.98 2.76 37.04
C THR A 120 9.31 2.29 35.75
N LEU A 121 8.12 1.72 35.86
CA LEU A 121 7.15 1.58 34.77
C LEU A 121 6.23 2.79 34.77
N THR A 122 6.08 3.48 33.64
CA THR A 122 5.02 4.46 33.43
C THR A 122 3.99 3.86 32.49
N PHE A 123 2.84 3.44 33.02
CA PHE A 123 1.73 2.96 32.19
C PHE A 123 0.80 4.12 31.88
N ILE A 124 0.58 4.41 30.61
CA ILE A 124 -0.35 5.44 30.14
C ILE A 124 -1.47 4.71 29.42
N VAL A 125 -2.74 4.98 29.75
CA VAL A 125 -3.84 4.33 29.04
C VAL A 125 -4.16 5.13 27.80
N ASP A 126 -3.78 4.59 26.65
CA ASP A 126 -4.23 5.10 25.37
C ASP A 126 -5.75 4.91 25.20
N LYS A 127 -6.39 5.96 24.69
CA LYS A 127 -7.84 6.16 24.57
C LYS A 127 -8.22 6.74 23.21
N GLN A 128 -7.24 7.02 22.34
CA GLN A 128 -7.49 7.48 20.98
C GLN A 128 -7.62 6.26 20.06
N ALA A 129 -8.39 6.41 18.98
CA ALA A 129 -8.60 5.32 18.04
C ALA A 129 -7.82 5.59 16.75
N PRO A 130 -7.28 4.54 16.08
CA PRO A 130 -6.49 4.71 14.87
C PRO A 130 -7.22 5.46 13.76
N VAL A 131 -6.52 6.34 13.06
CA VAL A 131 -7.05 7.05 11.90
C VAL A 131 -6.86 6.21 10.64
N ILE A 132 -7.97 5.78 10.03
CA ILE A 132 -7.99 5.13 8.72
C ILE A 132 -8.12 6.20 7.63
N SER A 133 -7.25 6.18 6.62
CA SER A 133 -7.25 7.13 5.50
C SER A 133 -7.19 6.42 4.14
N GLY A 134 -7.60 7.12 3.08
CA GLY A 134 -7.59 6.64 1.70
C GLY A 134 -8.81 5.81 1.27
N VAL A 135 -9.74 5.52 2.18
CA VAL A 135 -11.01 4.86 1.86
C VAL A 135 -11.85 5.77 0.94
N ARG A 136 -12.31 5.23 -0.18
CA ARG A 136 -13.15 5.90 -1.17
C ARG A 136 -14.04 4.88 -1.86
N ASP A 137 -15.23 5.31 -2.31
CA ASP A 137 -16.12 4.47 -3.11
C ASP A 137 -15.42 4.01 -4.41
N VAL A 138 -15.76 2.79 -4.86
CA VAL A 138 -15.14 2.14 -6.02
C VAL A 138 -16.24 1.61 -6.94
N GLU A 139 -16.04 1.77 -8.24
CA GLU A 139 -16.86 1.12 -9.26
C GLU A 139 -16.02 0.13 -10.07
N VAL A 140 -16.58 -1.03 -10.37
CA VAL A 140 -15.99 -2.08 -11.21
C VAL A 140 -17.06 -2.77 -12.04
N TYR A 141 -16.66 -3.57 -13.02
CA TYR A 141 -17.55 -4.43 -13.75
C TYR A 141 -17.61 -5.87 -13.20
N VAL A 142 -18.66 -6.61 -13.58
CA VAL A 142 -18.80 -8.04 -13.30
C VAL A 142 -17.58 -8.81 -13.81
N GLY A 143 -16.91 -9.53 -12.93
CA GLY A 143 -15.71 -10.33 -13.21
C GLY A 143 -14.37 -9.62 -13.00
N ASP A 144 -14.35 -8.30 -12.76
CA ASP A 144 -13.12 -7.56 -12.46
C ASP A 144 -12.57 -7.92 -11.05
N THR A 145 -11.28 -7.66 -10.82
CA THR A 145 -10.62 -7.88 -9.52
C THR A 145 -10.47 -6.59 -8.72
N VAL A 146 -10.76 -6.62 -7.41
CA VAL A 146 -10.66 -5.46 -6.51
C VAL A 146 -9.53 -5.62 -5.49
N SER A 147 -8.72 -4.57 -5.28
CA SER A 147 -7.66 -4.54 -4.26
C SER A 147 -8.01 -3.60 -3.11
N TYR A 148 -8.69 -4.13 -2.09
CA TYR A 148 -9.20 -3.37 -0.94
C TYR A 148 -8.13 -2.65 -0.10
N ARG A 149 -6.85 -3.06 -0.15
CA ARG A 149 -5.75 -2.36 0.56
C ARG A 149 -5.08 -1.25 -0.27
N LYS A 150 -5.49 -1.01 -1.53
CA LYS A 150 -4.79 -0.07 -2.43
C LYS A 150 -5.00 1.37 -1.98
N GLY A 151 -3.95 2.01 -1.48
CA GLY A 151 -3.97 3.41 -1.03
C GLY A 151 -4.57 3.62 0.36
N ILE A 152 -4.88 2.55 1.10
CA ILE A 152 -5.33 2.65 2.49
C ILE A 152 -4.12 2.81 3.40
N THR A 153 -4.17 3.77 4.32
CA THR A 153 -3.21 3.93 5.40
C THR A 153 -3.92 3.93 6.74
N VAL A 154 -3.24 3.45 7.78
CA VAL A 154 -3.70 3.50 9.17
C VAL A 154 -2.56 4.04 10.03
N THR A 155 -2.87 4.99 10.89
CA THR A 155 -1.92 5.67 11.78
C THR A 155 -2.57 5.92 13.12
N ASP A 156 -1.79 5.87 14.19
CA ASP A 156 -2.24 6.11 15.56
C ASP A 156 -1.18 6.97 16.29
N ASP A 157 -1.52 7.60 17.43
CA ASP A 157 -0.57 8.45 18.16
C ASP A 157 0.28 7.70 19.19
N MET A 158 -0.13 6.51 19.65
CA MET A 158 0.61 5.71 20.63
C MET A 158 0.92 4.28 20.15
N ASP A 159 0.22 3.76 19.14
CA ASP A 159 0.55 2.51 18.45
C ASP A 159 1.23 2.73 17.07
N ALA A 160 2.42 2.17 16.91
CA ALA A 160 3.17 2.25 15.65
C ALA A 160 2.67 1.28 14.56
N ALA A 161 1.85 0.28 14.90
CA ALA A 161 1.36 -0.73 13.96
C ALA A 161 -0.08 -1.24 14.26
N PRO A 162 -1.12 -0.38 14.23
CA PRO A 162 -2.51 -0.81 14.41
C PRO A 162 -2.94 -1.86 13.38
N VAL A 163 -3.74 -2.83 13.83
CA VAL A 163 -4.21 -3.94 13.00
C VAL A 163 -5.40 -3.52 12.14
N LEU A 164 -5.26 -3.58 10.81
CA LEU A 164 -6.35 -3.31 9.86
C LEU A 164 -7.00 -4.60 9.35
N GLU A 165 -8.23 -4.82 9.79
CA GLU A 165 -9.18 -5.81 9.28
C GLU A 165 -10.05 -5.19 8.17
N ILE A 166 -10.45 -6.01 7.19
CA ILE A 166 -11.35 -5.63 6.11
C ILE A 166 -12.41 -6.73 5.99
N ASP A 167 -13.67 -6.34 6.09
CA ASP A 167 -14.82 -7.21 5.86
C ASP A 167 -15.45 -6.90 4.49
N GLN A 168 -15.26 -7.83 3.57
CA GLN A 168 -15.89 -7.87 2.24
C GLN A 168 -16.84 -9.07 2.09
N SER A 169 -17.30 -9.68 3.19
CA SER A 169 -18.11 -10.91 3.19
C SER A 169 -19.40 -10.83 2.40
N THR A 170 -19.95 -9.62 2.22
CA THR A 170 -21.17 -9.37 1.43
C THR A 170 -20.92 -9.21 -0.07
N VAL A 171 -19.67 -9.00 -0.51
CA VAL A 171 -19.34 -8.66 -1.89
C VAL A 171 -19.49 -9.85 -2.82
N ASN A 172 -20.18 -9.66 -3.95
CA ASN A 172 -20.24 -10.62 -5.04
C ASN A 172 -19.85 -9.97 -6.37
N LEU A 173 -18.59 -10.14 -6.80
CA LEU A 173 -18.07 -9.58 -8.07
C LEU A 173 -18.65 -10.27 -9.32
N ALA A 174 -19.40 -11.36 -9.17
CA ALA A 174 -20.08 -12.05 -10.28
C ALA A 174 -21.52 -11.53 -10.52
N GLN A 175 -22.02 -10.58 -9.71
CA GLN A 175 -23.37 -10.03 -9.82
C GLN A 175 -23.34 -8.49 -9.77
N PRO A 176 -24.13 -7.80 -10.60
CA PRO A 176 -24.24 -6.35 -10.52
C PRO A 176 -25.02 -5.95 -9.26
N GLY A 177 -24.56 -4.91 -8.57
CA GLY A 177 -25.12 -4.47 -7.29
C GLY A 177 -24.24 -3.44 -6.60
N VAL A 178 -24.71 -2.91 -5.47
CA VAL A 178 -23.90 -2.06 -4.57
C VAL A 178 -23.67 -2.83 -3.30
N TYR A 179 -22.40 -3.04 -2.96
CA TYR A 179 -21.95 -3.80 -1.80
C TYR A 179 -21.24 -2.88 -0.81
N THR A 180 -21.34 -3.18 0.48
CA THR A 180 -20.63 -2.45 1.54
C THR A 180 -19.40 -3.24 1.97
N VAL A 181 -18.24 -2.58 1.96
CA VAL A 181 -17.00 -3.10 2.54
C VAL A 181 -16.69 -2.29 3.79
N THR A 182 -16.39 -2.97 4.88
CA THR A 182 -16.10 -2.34 6.18
C THR A 182 -14.62 -2.46 6.50
N TYR A 183 -13.98 -1.34 6.82
CA TYR A 183 -12.60 -1.26 7.28
C TYR A 183 -12.61 -1.05 8.78
N ARG A 184 -11.90 -1.90 9.53
CA ARG A 184 -11.80 -1.82 10.99
C ARG A 184 -10.34 -1.81 11.40
N ALA A 185 -9.91 -0.73 12.04
CA ALA A 185 -8.58 -0.63 12.65
C ALA A 185 -8.69 -0.83 14.16
N THR A 186 -7.71 -1.49 14.76
CA THR A 186 -7.62 -1.70 16.22
C THR A 186 -6.17 -1.59 16.66
N ASP A 187 -5.90 -0.72 17.63
CA ASP A 187 -4.57 -0.58 18.25
C ASP A 187 -4.29 -1.64 19.32
N ALA A 188 -3.08 -1.62 19.86
CA ALA A 188 -2.64 -2.48 20.96
C ALA A 188 -3.35 -2.25 22.32
N ALA A 189 -3.94 -1.08 22.57
CA ALA A 189 -4.74 -0.80 23.77
C ALA A 189 -6.21 -1.28 23.63
N GLY A 190 -6.65 -1.54 22.39
CA GLY A 190 -7.97 -2.05 22.04
C GLY A 190 -8.97 -0.98 21.59
N ASN A 191 -8.56 0.26 21.32
CA ASN A 191 -9.48 1.24 20.72
C ASN A 191 -9.71 0.89 19.24
N VAL A 192 -10.86 1.32 18.70
CA VAL A 192 -11.36 0.85 17.41
C VAL A 192 -11.87 2.00 16.57
N ALA A 193 -11.39 2.08 15.33
CA ALA A 193 -11.98 2.92 14.29
C ALA A 193 -12.64 2.07 13.22
N THR A 194 -13.69 2.61 12.59
CA THR A 194 -14.43 1.90 11.53
C THR A 194 -14.87 2.86 10.44
N LEU A 195 -14.57 2.51 9.19
CA LEU A 195 -15.04 3.21 7.98
C LEU A 195 -15.75 2.22 7.04
N THR A 196 -16.58 2.74 6.15
CA THR A 196 -17.24 1.94 5.12
C THR A 196 -16.99 2.51 3.72
N MET A 197 -17.01 1.62 2.74
CA MET A 197 -16.86 1.91 1.31
C MET A 197 -18.02 1.27 0.56
N LYS A 198 -18.58 1.97 -0.42
CA LYS A 198 -19.48 1.37 -1.40
C LYS A 198 -18.66 0.85 -2.58
N LEU A 199 -18.90 -0.41 -2.92
CA LEU A 199 -18.41 -1.06 -4.11
C LEU A 199 -19.57 -1.28 -5.07
N THR A 200 -19.61 -0.53 -6.17
CA THR A 200 -20.61 -0.69 -7.23
C THR A 200 -20.09 -1.64 -8.29
N VAL A 201 -20.72 -2.81 -8.43
CA VAL A 201 -20.46 -3.76 -9.53
C VAL A 201 -21.48 -3.50 -10.64
N LYS A 202 -21.01 -3.19 -11.85
CA LYS A 202 -21.82 -2.88 -13.04
C LYS A 202 -21.73 -4.00 -14.08
N VAL A 203 -22.74 -4.11 -14.95
CA VAL A 203 -22.62 -4.93 -16.16
C VAL A 203 -21.89 -4.12 -17.24
N LYS A 204 -20.93 -4.71 -17.95
CA LYS A 204 -20.28 -4.07 -19.10
C LYS A 204 -21.35 -3.76 -20.17
N PRO A 205 -21.45 -2.52 -20.69
CA PRO A 205 -22.32 -2.21 -21.84
C PRO A 205 -22.07 -3.16 -23.02
N LEU A 206 -23.09 -3.37 -23.86
CA LEU A 206 -22.99 -4.30 -25.01
C LEU A 206 -21.84 -3.94 -25.97
N ASN A 207 -21.53 -2.65 -26.09
CA ASN A 207 -20.44 -2.11 -26.91
C ASN A 207 -19.26 -1.64 -26.04
N PHE A 208 -19.00 -2.29 -24.91
CA PHE A 208 -17.82 -2.01 -24.08
C PHE A 208 -16.56 -2.59 -24.73
N VAL A 209 -15.49 -1.80 -24.78
CA VAL A 209 -14.19 -2.23 -25.30
C VAL A 209 -13.16 -2.14 -24.17
N GLU A 210 -12.40 -3.21 -23.94
CA GLU A 210 -11.40 -3.24 -22.87
C GLU A 210 -10.30 -2.19 -23.10
N PRO A 211 -9.79 -1.49 -22.06
CA PRO A 211 -8.81 -0.42 -22.20
C PRO A 211 -7.59 -0.76 -23.06
N ASP A 212 -7.01 -1.96 -22.91
CA ASP A 212 -5.85 -2.40 -23.68
C ASP A 212 -6.10 -2.43 -25.20
N VAL A 213 -7.32 -2.73 -25.64
CA VAL A 213 -7.71 -2.71 -27.06
C VAL A 213 -7.80 -1.27 -27.57
N ILE A 214 -8.30 -0.35 -26.73
CA ILE A 214 -8.38 1.08 -27.06
C ILE A 214 -6.97 1.68 -27.10
N TYR A 215 -6.12 1.36 -26.13
CA TYR A 215 -4.71 1.79 -26.08
C TYR A 215 -3.94 1.31 -27.31
N ALA A 216 -3.97 0.01 -27.62
CA ALA A 216 -3.30 -0.55 -28.79
C ALA A 216 -3.79 0.09 -30.11
N ARG A 217 -5.07 0.45 -30.19
CA ARG A 217 -5.61 1.18 -31.36
C ARG A 217 -5.06 2.60 -31.46
N VAL A 218 -5.02 3.34 -30.35
CA VAL A 218 -4.52 4.71 -30.33
C VAL A 218 -3.01 4.74 -30.59
N ASP A 219 -2.24 3.81 -30.03
CA ASP A 219 -0.80 3.67 -30.32
C ASP A 219 -0.56 3.44 -31.82
N ALA A 220 -1.23 2.45 -32.42
CA ALA A 220 -1.13 2.16 -33.85
C ALA A 220 -1.62 3.29 -34.78
N LEU A 221 -2.36 4.28 -34.24
CA LEU A 221 -2.76 5.50 -34.94
C LEU A 221 -1.70 6.60 -34.77
N LEU A 222 -1.15 6.78 -33.58
CA LEU A 222 -0.06 7.72 -33.29
C LEU A 222 1.21 7.36 -34.08
N ASP A 223 1.55 6.08 -34.18
CA ASP A 223 2.69 5.57 -34.97
C ASP A 223 2.67 6.00 -36.46
N LYS A 224 1.51 6.44 -36.98
CA LYS A 224 1.38 6.92 -38.38
C LYS A 224 1.89 8.34 -38.58
N PHE A 225 2.02 9.14 -37.50
CA PHE A 225 2.37 10.57 -37.61
C PHE A 225 3.21 11.14 -36.46
N ILE A 226 3.45 10.38 -35.40
CA ILE A 226 4.38 10.70 -34.32
C ILE A 226 5.71 9.97 -34.55
N THR A 227 6.81 10.61 -34.17
CA THR A 227 8.18 10.09 -34.31
C THR A 227 8.97 10.34 -33.02
N GLU A 228 10.02 9.53 -32.78
CA GLU A 228 10.78 9.57 -31.52
C GLU A 228 11.53 10.91 -31.32
N ASP A 229 11.98 11.55 -32.41
CA ASP A 229 12.71 12.82 -32.40
C ASP A 229 11.82 14.06 -32.17
N MET A 230 10.49 13.91 -32.22
CA MET A 230 9.58 14.99 -31.87
C MET A 230 9.64 15.31 -30.37
N THR A 231 9.83 16.60 -30.07
CA THR A 231 9.58 17.16 -28.73
C THR A 231 8.12 16.97 -28.31
N ASP A 232 7.84 16.98 -27.00
CA ASP A 232 6.48 16.92 -26.44
C ASP A 232 5.57 18.00 -27.03
N ARG A 233 6.14 19.18 -27.33
CA ARG A 233 5.44 20.25 -28.04
C ARG A 233 5.02 19.84 -29.46
N GLN A 234 5.94 19.33 -30.27
CA GLN A 234 5.64 18.88 -31.64
C GLN A 234 4.63 17.72 -31.63
N LYS A 235 4.74 16.82 -30.65
CA LYS A 235 3.80 15.73 -30.41
C LYS A 235 2.38 16.24 -30.09
N ALA A 236 2.25 17.17 -29.15
CA ALA A 236 0.97 17.79 -28.82
C ALA A 236 0.38 18.57 -30.00
N GLU A 237 1.20 19.37 -30.71
CA GLU A 237 0.76 20.08 -31.92
C GLU A 237 0.34 19.11 -33.05
N ALA A 238 1.00 17.96 -33.19
CA ALA A 238 0.62 16.95 -34.18
C ALA A 238 -0.72 16.27 -33.87
N VAL A 239 -0.97 15.92 -32.59
CA VAL A 239 -2.28 15.43 -32.12
C VAL A 239 -3.37 16.48 -32.36
N TYR A 240 -3.07 17.76 -32.12
CA TYR A 240 -3.99 18.87 -32.34
C TYR A 240 -4.39 18.99 -33.81
N VAL A 241 -3.40 19.07 -34.70
CA VAL A 241 -3.60 19.19 -36.16
C VAL A 241 -4.35 17.97 -36.68
N TRP A 242 -4.01 16.76 -36.25
CA TRP A 242 -4.70 15.53 -36.63
C TRP A 242 -6.20 15.60 -36.29
N THR A 243 -6.52 15.84 -35.02
CA THR A 243 -7.90 15.81 -34.52
C THR A 243 -8.75 16.95 -35.10
N ARG A 244 -8.15 18.14 -35.31
CA ARG A 244 -8.82 19.28 -35.95
C ARG A 244 -9.07 19.04 -37.44
N ARG A 245 -8.15 18.37 -38.15
CA ARG A 245 -8.29 18.09 -39.58
C ARG A 245 -9.33 17.02 -39.88
N GLU A 246 -9.32 15.93 -39.15
CA GLU A 246 -10.34 14.90 -39.31
C GLU A 246 -11.74 15.45 -38.96
N SER A 247 -11.88 16.60 -38.28
CA SER A 247 -13.17 17.21 -37.94
C SER A 247 -13.65 18.38 -38.82
N HIS A 248 -12.78 19.05 -39.60
CA HIS A 248 -13.15 20.35 -40.18
C HIS A 248 -13.26 20.46 -41.72
N ILE A 249 -12.76 19.53 -42.56
CA ILE A 249 -12.79 19.73 -44.03
C ILE A 249 -13.03 18.46 -44.85
N GLY A 250 -14.31 18.13 -45.16
CA GLY A 250 -14.67 17.27 -46.30
C GLY A 250 -15.73 16.20 -46.03
N PRO A 251 -16.16 15.43 -47.06
CA PRO A 251 -17.01 14.25 -46.87
C PRO A 251 -16.21 13.10 -46.22
N GLY A 252 -16.68 12.63 -45.06
CA GLY A 252 -16.04 11.56 -44.27
C GLY A 252 -15.39 12.02 -42.95
N HIS A 253 -15.57 13.28 -42.58
CA HIS A 253 -14.99 13.93 -41.40
C HIS A 253 -15.88 13.83 -40.14
N PHE A 254 -15.28 13.95 -38.96
CA PHE A 254 -15.93 13.89 -37.65
C PHE A 254 -17.06 14.93 -37.55
N THR A 255 -18.31 14.49 -37.44
CA THR A 255 -19.46 15.41 -37.34
C THR A 255 -19.70 15.81 -35.88
N TYR A 256 -19.73 17.11 -35.58
CA TYR A 256 -20.16 17.58 -34.27
C TYR A 256 -21.67 17.35 -34.08
N SER A 257 -22.05 16.54 -33.09
CA SER A 257 -23.44 16.21 -32.76
C SER A 257 -23.70 16.48 -31.29
N GLY A 258 -24.40 17.58 -30.98
CA GLY A 258 -24.57 18.12 -29.62
C GLY A 258 -25.49 17.33 -28.66
N SER A 259 -25.48 16.00 -28.73
CA SER A 259 -26.13 15.11 -27.77
C SER A 259 -25.55 13.70 -27.91
N THR A 260 -24.70 13.30 -26.97
CA THR A 260 -24.21 11.92 -26.82
C THR A 260 -24.18 11.52 -25.34
N SER A 261 -24.20 10.21 -25.06
CA SER A 261 -24.67 9.68 -23.76
C SER A 261 -23.58 9.11 -22.84
N ARG A 262 -22.31 9.50 -23.03
CA ARG A 262 -21.17 9.00 -22.24
C ARG A 262 -20.23 10.16 -21.89
N HIS A 263 -20.50 10.82 -20.77
CA HIS A 263 -19.63 11.88 -20.21
C HIS A 263 -18.87 11.39 -18.96
N ASP A 264 -19.02 10.12 -18.60
CA ASP A 264 -18.48 9.44 -17.43
C ASP A 264 -17.29 8.51 -17.75
N ASP A 265 -17.12 8.10 -19.01
CA ASP A 265 -16.00 7.25 -19.46
C ASP A 265 -15.37 7.81 -20.75
N TYR A 266 -14.21 8.46 -20.60
CA TYR A 266 -13.47 9.06 -21.72
C TYR A 266 -12.80 8.01 -22.63
N LEU A 267 -12.47 6.81 -22.13
CA LEU A 267 -11.87 5.77 -22.97
C LEU A 267 -12.90 5.24 -23.98
N GLN A 268 -14.11 4.94 -23.49
CA GLN A 268 -15.20 4.52 -24.38
C GLN A 268 -15.60 5.64 -25.36
N ALA A 269 -15.66 6.90 -24.91
CA ALA A 269 -15.95 8.04 -25.79
C ALA A 269 -14.87 8.25 -26.85
N ALA A 270 -13.58 8.10 -26.51
CA ALA A 270 -12.48 8.17 -27.47
C ALA A 270 -12.54 7.04 -28.51
N TYR A 271 -12.87 5.81 -28.09
CA TYR A 271 -13.09 4.69 -29.02
C TYR A 271 -14.31 4.92 -29.92
N GLU A 272 -15.45 5.30 -29.35
CA GLU A 272 -16.67 5.59 -30.11
C GLU A 272 -16.51 6.77 -31.08
N PHE A 273 -15.65 7.75 -30.75
CA PHE A 273 -15.28 8.82 -31.67
C PHE A 273 -14.60 8.27 -32.93
N LEU A 274 -13.54 7.46 -32.77
CA LEU A 274 -12.79 6.85 -33.87
C LEU A 274 -13.66 5.99 -34.78
N GLU A 275 -14.57 5.19 -34.20
CA GLU A 275 -15.48 4.30 -34.95
C GLU A 275 -16.61 5.05 -35.66
N ASN A 276 -17.43 5.81 -34.92
CA ASN A 276 -18.68 6.36 -35.43
C ASN A 276 -18.47 7.61 -36.30
N LYS A 277 -17.28 8.21 -36.18
CA LYS A 277 -16.90 9.49 -36.76
C LYS A 277 -17.84 10.65 -36.40
N LYS A 278 -18.32 10.68 -35.15
CA LYS A 278 -19.22 11.70 -34.60
C LYS A 278 -19.00 11.87 -33.10
N GLY A 279 -19.33 13.04 -32.57
CA GLY A 279 -19.25 13.32 -31.13
C GLY A 279 -19.54 14.79 -30.80
N ASP A 280 -19.59 15.12 -29.52
CA ASP A 280 -19.60 16.51 -29.04
C ASP A 280 -18.25 16.88 -28.39
N CYS A 281 -18.18 18.05 -27.73
CA CYS A 281 -16.95 18.53 -27.09
C CYS A 281 -16.28 17.52 -26.14
N PHE A 282 -17.05 16.64 -25.48
CA PHE A 282 -16.48 15.61 -24.62
C PHE A 282 -15.71 14.55 -25.41
N TYR A 283 -16.13 14.21 -26.62
CA TYR A 283 -15.48 13.19 -27.46
C TYR A 283 -14.17 13.73 -28.03
N PHE A 284 -14.18 15.00 -28.43
CA PHE A 284 -12.99 15.75 -28.84
C PHE A 284 -11.97 15.87 -27.71
N TYR A 285 -12.41 16.26 -26.52
CA TYR A 285 -11.62 16.24 -25.29
C TYR A 285 -11.05 14.83 -25.01
N ALA A 286 -11.88 13.80 -25.07
CA ALA A 286 -11.53 12.44 -24.73
C ALA A 286 -10.45 11.83 -25.64
N ILE A 287 -10.57 11.96 -26.96
CA ILE A 287 -9.55 11.44 -27.88
C ILE A 287 -8.22 12.19 -27.76
N GLN A 288 -8.26 13.51 -27.57
CA GLN A 288 -7.05 14.32 -27.37
C GLN A 288 -6.36 13.95 -26.06
N LYS A 289 -7.11 13.84 -24.97
CA LYS A 289 -6.62 13.39 -23.66
C LYS A 289 -5.92 12.04 -23.80
N LEU A 290 -6.62 11.07 -24.37
CA LEU A 290 -6.09 9.72 -24.53
C LEU A 290 -4.82 9.70 -25.38
N MET A 291 -4.79 10.41 -26.51
CA MET A 291 -3.58 10.51 -27.34
C MET A 291 -2.40 11.14 -26.59
N LEU A 292 -2.62 12.20 -25.82
CA LEU A 292 -1.56 12.86 -25.03
C LEU A 292 -1.07 11.96 -23.88
N GLU A 293 -1.97 11.24 -23.20
CA GLU A 293 -1.63 10.24 -22.18
C GLU A 293 -0.78 9.10 -22.74
N ARG A 294 -1.13 8.56 -23.93
CA ARG A 294 -0.31 7.52 -24.61
C ARG A 294 1.09 8.02 -24.95
N LEU A 295 1.24 9.32 -25.20
CA LEU A 295 2.53 9.97 -25.43
C LEU A 295 3.27 10.39 -24.14
N ASN A 296 2.72 10.10 -22.96
CA ASN A 296 3.21 10.53 -21.65
C ASN A 296 3.29 12.05 -21.45
N ILE A 297 2.47 12.82 -22.18
CA ILE A 297 2.40 14.28 -22.09
C ILE A 297 1.43 14.65 -20.96
N PRO A 298 1.86 15.38 -19.90
CA PRO A 298 0.99 15.67 -18.76
C PRO A 298 -0.20 16.57 -19.12
N THR A 299 -1.40 16.16 -18.69
CA THR A 299 -2.63 16.91 -18.89
C THR A 299 -3.39 17.15 -17.58
N ILE A 300 -4.17 18.23 -17.54
CA ILE A 300 -5.15 18.52 -16.48
C ILE A 300 -6.50 18.73 -17.16
N ASP A 301 -7.51 18.03 -16.66
CA ASP A 301 -8.88 18.08 -17.15
C ASP A 301 -9.52 19.41 -16.72
N VAL A 302 -10.10 20.18 -17.65
CA VAL A 302 -10.79 21.44 -17.35
C VAL A 302 -12.26 21.34 -17.76
N GLN A 303 -13.15 21.69 -16.82
CA GLN A 303 -14.60 21.75 -17.05
C GLN A 303 -15.11 23.18 -16.91
N LYS A 304 -16.05 23.56 -17.78
CA LYS A 304 -16.79 24.83 -17.71
C LYS A 304 -17.61 24.91 -16.42
N VAL A 305 -17.52 26.04 -15.72
CA VAL A 305 -18.42 26.34 -14.58
C VAL A 305 -19.79 26.74 -15.12
N LYS A 306 -20.84 26.00 -14.74
CA LYS A 306 -22.22 26.43 -14.99
C LYS A 306 -22.58 27.60 -14.07
N ASN A 307 -22.95 28.72 -14.65
CA ASN A 307 -23.54 29.85 -13.92
C ASN A 307 -25.06 29.66 -13.80
N PHE A 308 -25.67 29.01 -14.79
CA PHE A 308 -27.09 28.67 -14.83
C PHE A 308 -27.31 27.19 -15.16
N PRO A 309 -28.41 26.55 -14.73
CA PRO A 309 -28.69 25.12 -15.02
C PRO A 309 -28.65 24.76 -16.51
N GLU A 310 -29.13 25.69 -17.36
CA GLU A 310 -29.21 25.61 -18.81
C GLU A 310 -27.85 25.79 -19.54
N ASP A 311 -26.78 26.21 -18.85
CA ASP A 311 -25.46 26.32 -19.47
C ASP A 311 -25.02 24.98 -20.06
N SER A 312 -24.52 24.99 -21.29
CA SER A 312 -23.90 23.80 -21.88
C SER A 312 -22.67 23.39 -21.08
N ASN A 313 -22.50 22.08 -20.86
CA ASN A 313 -21.21 21.56 -20.44
C ASN A 313 -20.19 21.82 -21.54
N HIS A 314 -18.95 22.07 -21.15
CA HIS A 314 -17.81 22.11 -22.05
C HIS A 314 -16.57 21.62 -21.31
N TYR A 315 -15.73 20.86 -21.99
CA TYR A 315 -14.57 20.17 -21.45
C TYR A 315 -13.39 20.40 -22.40
N TRP A 316 -12.24 20.72 -21.84
CA TRP A 316 -10.99 20.90 -22.57
C TRP A 316 -9.79 20.55 -21.69
N LEU A 317 -8.58 20.68 -22.22
CA LEU A 317 -7.36 20.31 -21.52
C LEU A 317 -6.49 21.52 -21.22
N LEU A 318 -5.81 21.44 -20.08
CA LEU A 318 -4.54 22.11 -19.85
C LEU A 318 -3.43 21.09 -20.14
N VAL A 319 -2.50 21.41 -21.04
CA VAL A 319 -1.44 20.49 -21.51
C VAL A 319 -0.07 21.08 -21.19
N SER A 320 0.83 20.24 -20.69
CA SER A 320 2.23 20.60 -20.43
C SER A 320 3.17 20.00 -21.46
N VAL A 321 4.05 20.83 -22.02
CA VAL A 321 5.06 20.44 -23.02
C VAL A 321 6.49 20.61 -22.51
N ASP A 322 6.67 20.70 -21.18
CA ASP A 322 7.94 20.91 -20.49
C ASP A 322 8.18 19.97 -19.28
N GLY A 323 7.45 18.85 -19.25
CA GLY A 323 7.51 17.83 -18.20
C GLY A 323 6.67 18.14 -16.97
N GLY A 324 5.55 18.86 -17.11
CA GLY A 324 4.61 19.17 -16.04
C GLY A 324 4.90 20.46 -15.27
N LYS A 325 5.78 21.34 -15.76
CA LYS A 325 6.17 22.58 -15.05
C LYS A 325 5.25 23.75 -15.41
N SER A 326 4.85 23.83 -16.68
CA SER A 326 3.97 24.84 -17.24
C SER A 326 2.82 24.16 -17.98
N TYR A 327 1.61 24.71 -17.87
CA TYR A 327 0.43 24.23 -18.57
C TYR A 327 -0.17 25.33 -19.46
N TYR A 328 -0.76 24.94 -20.58
CA TYR A 328 -1.40 25.81 -21.56
C TYR A 328 -2.74 25.22 -22.00
N HIS A 329 -3.72 26.06 -22.34
CA HIS A 329 -5.03 25.60 -22.78
C HIS A 329 -4.95 24.96 -24.16
N TYR A 330 -5.71 23.87 -24.32
CA TYR A 330 -5.65 22.97 -25.46
C TYR A 330 -7.07 22.51 -25.81
N ASP A 331 -7.63 23.02 -26.91
CA ASP A 331 -8.96 22.67 -27.41
C ASP A 331 -9.10 22.86 -28.93
N ASN A 332 -9.84 21.96 -29.59
CA ASN A 332 -10.11 21.95 -31.03
C ASN A 332 -11.61 22.04 -31.36
N VAL A 333 -12.47 22.27 -30.36
CA VAL A 333 -13.90 22.46 -30.55
C VAL A 333 -14.17 23.84 -31.17
N TRP A 334 -15.08 23.86 -32.14
CA TRP A 334 -15.39 25.01 -33.00
C TRP A 334 -14.20 25.49 -33.85
N SER A 335 -14.36 26.62 -34.54
CA SER A 335 -13.41 27.13 -35.53
C SER A 335 -12.14 27.77 -34.94
N TRP A 336 -12.02 27.86 -33.61
CA TRP A 336 -10.94 28.60 -32.94
C TRP A 336 -9.63 27.81 -32.87
N GLU A 337 -8.50 28.52 -32.76
CA GLU A 337 -7.16 27.93 -32.71
C GLU A 337 -6.64 27.98 -31.27
N LEU A 338 -7.00 26.97 -30.48
CA LEU A 338 -6.68 26.90 -29.05
C LEU A 338 -5.64 25.81 -28.77
N CYS A 339 -4.58 25.75 -29.58
CA CYS A 339 -3.44 24.87 -29.33
C CYS A 339 -2.40 25.58 -28.48
N LEU A 340 -2.25 25.14 -27.22
CA LEU A 340 -1.24 25.62 -26.26
C LEU A 340 -1.30 27.15 -26.03
N VAL A 341 -2.50 27.68 -25.76
CA VAL A 341 -2.72 29.11 -25.53
C VAL A 341 -2.74 29.49 -24.03
N THR A 342 -2.42 30.74 -23.72
CA THR A 342 -2.41 31.26 -22.35
C THR A 342 -3.83 31.62 -21.87
N ASP A 343 -4.02 31.73 -20.54
CA ASP A 343 -5.25 32.24 -19.91
C ASP A 343 -5.67 33.57 -20.52
N ARG A 344 -4.71 34.47 -20.76
CA ARG A 344 -4.98 35.78 -21.36
C ARG A 344 -5.55 35.66 -22.77
N GLU A 345 -5.04 34.73 -23.58
CA GLU A 345 -5.53 34.51 -24.94
C GLU A 345 -6.91 33.85 -24.93
N LEU A 346 -7.10 32.80 -24.10
CA LEU A 346 -8.38 32.10 -23.98
C LEU A 346 -9.49 33.00 -23.43
N ASP A 347 -9.20 33.78 -22.38
CA ASP A 347 -10.18 34.67 -21.76
C ASP A 347 -10.51 35.85 -22.66
N ALA A 348 -9.54 36.41 -23.39
CA ALA A 348 -9.78 37.45 -24.38
C ALA A 348 -10.75 36.96 -25.46
N LEU A 349 -10.55 35.74 -25.98
CA LEU A 349 -11.47 35.13 -26.93
C LEU A 349 -12.85 34.84 -26.32
N SER A 350 -12.89 34.15 -25.16
CA SER A 350 -14.13 33.76 -24.48
C SER A 350 -15.01 34.96 -24.13
N SER A 351 -14.39 36.11 -23.82
CA SER A 351 -15.11 37.36 -23.54
C SER A 351 -15.83 37.98 -24.74
N THR A 352 -15.55 37.54 -25.96
CA THR A 352 -16.26 38.00 -27.18
C THR A 352 -17.56 37.24 -27.47
N VAL A 353 -17.93 36.27 -26.62
CA VAL A 353 -19.10 35.40 -26.83
C VAL A 353 -19.97 35.38 -25.57
N ASP A 354 -21.25 35.73 -25.71
CA ASP A 354 -22.20 35.89 -24.61
C ASP A 354 -22.33 34.65 -23.70
N SER A 355 -22.12 33.45 -24.23
CA SER A 355 -22.16 32.19 -23.48
C SER A 355 -20.90 31.89 -22.65
N ASN A 356 -19.87 32.74 -22.76
CA ASN A 356 -18.54 32.65 -22.13
C ASN A 356 -18.03 31.19 -22.04
N PRO A 357 -17.78 30.53 -23.19
CA PRO A 357 -17.65 29.07 -23.26
C PRO A 357 -16.53 28.48 -22.40
N PHE A 358 -15.49 29.26 -22.08
CA PHE A 358 -14.31 28.82 -21.33
C PHE A 358 -14.23 29.36 -19.89
N ASN A 359 -15.35 29.80 -19.29
CA ASN A 359 -15.36 30.19 -17.89
C ASN A 359 -15.07 28.98 -16.98
N ARG A 360 -14.12 29.14 -16.07
CA ARG A 360 -13.57 28.08 -15.21
C ARG A 360 -13.27 28.65 -13.83
N ASP A 361 -13.35 27.82 -12.78
CA ASP A 361 -12.81 28.18 -11.48
C ASP A 361 -11.29 28.10 -11.53
N LYS A 362 -10.64 29.26 -11.68
CA LYS A 362 -9.18 29.36 -11.77
C LYS A 362 -8.44 28.96 -10.49
N SER A 363 -9.13 28.80 -9.35
CA SER A 363 -8.50 28.34 -8.11
C SER A 363 -8.17 26.83 -8.14
N LEU A 364 -8.81 26.07 -9.04
CA LEU A 364 -8.62 24.63 -9.20
C LEU A 364 -7.43 24.26 -10.12
N TYR A 365 -6.85 25.24 -10.83
CA TYR A 365 -5.91 24.99 -11.92
C TYR A 365 -4.63 25.84 -11.76
N PRO A 366 -3.46 25.36 -12.22
CA PRO A 366 -2.27 26.20 -12.30
C PRO A 366 -2.49 27.34 -13.29
N ALA A 367 -2.04 28.54 -12.94
CA ALA A 367 -2.01 29.67 -13.87
C ALA A 367 -1.06 29.36 -15.04
N THR A 368 -1.51 29.62 -16.26
CA THR A 368 -0.67 29.49 -17.46
C THR A 368 0.44 30.56 -17.48
N PRO A 369 1.54 30.35 -18.22
CA PRO A 369 2.58 31.37 -18.40
C PRO A 369 2.06 32.67 -19.04
N VAL A 370 2.61 33.81 -18.62
CA VAL A 370 2.24 35.15 -19.15
C VAL A 370 2.71 35.35 -20.59
N GLN A 371 3.75 34.63 -21.01
CA GLN A 371 4.28 34.66 -22.37
C GLN A 371 3.70 33.49 -23.17
N LYS A 372 3.17 33.79 -24.36
CA LYS A 372 2.81 32.77 -25.36
C LYS A 372 4.07 32.01 -25.77
N LEU A 373 3.93 30.72 -26.09
CA LEU A 373 4.96 29.99 -26.81
C LEU A 373 5.28 30.68 -28.16
N PRO A 374 6.51 30.54 -28.69
CA PRO A 374 6.83 30.92 -30.07
C PRO A 374 5.89 30.26 -31.08
N GLU A 375 5.77 30.78 -32.30
CA GLU A 375 4.97 30.13 -33.36
C GLU A 375 5.37 28.65 -33.55
N SER A 376 4.39 27.82 -33.93
CA SER A 376 4.66 26.41 -34.19
C SER A 376 5.53 26.26 -35.44
N THR A 377 6.45 25.30 -35.38
CA THR A 377 7.26 24.89 -36.54
C THR A 377 6.60 23.74 -37.32
N LEU A 378 5.46 23.24 -36.86
CA LEU A 378 4.71 22.16 -37.49
C LEU A 378 3.64 22.75 -38.43
N PRO A 379 3.74 22.53 -39.76
CA PRO A 379 2.80 23.14 -40.70
C PRO A 379 1.43 22.43 -40.69
N TRP A 380 0.35 23.21 -40.77
CA TRP A 380 -1.04 22.70 -40.76
C TRP A 380 -1.36 21.70 -41.88
N ASP A 381 -0.66 21.78 -43.02
CA ASP A 381 -0.82 20.94 -44.20
C ASP A 381 0.11 19.71 -44.22
N ASN A 382 0.79 19.40 -43.10
CA ASN A 382 1.72 18.28 -42.98
C ASN A 382 1.14 16.97 -43.56
N ALA A 383 1.82 16.42 -44.56
CA ALA A 383 1.36 15.28 -45.35
C ALA A 383 1.37 13.93 -44.60
N ALA A 384 2.17 13.76 -43.54
CA ALA A 384 2.13 12.55 -42.72
C ALA A 384 0.84 12.52 -41.89
N ILE A 385 0.58 13.62 -41.16
CA ILE A 385 -0.65 13.85 -40.41
C ILE A 385 -1.88 13.78 -41.34
N ALA A 386 -1.75 14.26 -42.59
CA ALA A 386 -2.81 14.26 -43.59
C ALA A 386 -3.38 12.89 -43.97
N ASN A 387 -2.53 11.85 -43.92
CA ASN A 387 -2.84 10.53 -44.45
C ASN A 387 -3.08 9.48 -43.34
N ALA A 388 -2.87 9.86 -42.08
CA ALA A 388 -3.08 9.03 -40.90
C ALA A 388 -4.58 8.85 -40.59
N LYS A 389 -5.26 7.91 -41.28
CA LYS A 389 -6.67 7.60 -41.01
C LYS A 389 -6.84 6.67 -39.78
N PRO A 390 -7.97 6.77 -39.03
CA PRO A 390 -8.33 5.83 -37.94
C PRO A 390 -8.37 4.35 -38.33
#